data_AF-A0A6M2D6U1-F1
#
_entry.id   AF-A0A6M2D6U1-F1
#
_cell.length_a   1.000
_cell.length_b   1.000
_cell.length_c   1.000
_cell.angle_alpha   90.00
_cell.angle_beta   90.00
_cell.angle_gamma   90.00
#
_symmetry.space_group_name_H-M   'P 1'
#
loop_
_entity.id
_entity.type
_entity.pdbx_description
1 polymer ?
#
loop_
_entity_poly.entity_id
_entity_poly.type
_entity_poly.pdbx_seq_one_letter_code
_entity_poly.pdbx_strand_id
1 'polypeptide(L)'
;MNLDIDVRVDCYCEPPNGTDLLNSTTNWTILSKHACKEYGGTLHGLGCQYYADVFLFSVLLFISTFTLAVFLKDFKTTSYFPTSIRALVSDFAVVISIMLMTVTDMLLGLDTTPKLEVPQKFEPTWEGRGWLIPMLGRNPWWTTLAAAAPAMLATILIFMDQQITAVIINRKENKLKKGCGYHLDLLVLSVLIAICSVLGLPWFVAATVLAMTHVNSLRMESESSAPGEKPQFLGVREQRLTQVFIFLLVGLSVFFTPVLKRIPMAVLYGVFLYMGVSSLKGSQFFDRILIMFMPQKYQPDYMFLRHVPTMRVHLFTLIQLTCLVCLWLIKSYKPSSIAFPLML
;
A
#
# COMPACT_ATOMS: atom_id res chain seq x y z
N MET A 1 -30.39 29.28 -14.35
CA MET A 1 -31.31 28.94 -13.25
C MET A 1 -30.48 28.17 -12.24
N ASN A 2 -29.99 28.88 -11.23
CA ASN A 2 -29.28 28.30 -10.10
C ASN A 2 -30.30 27.57 -9.24
N LEU A 3 -30.23 26.24 -9.26
CA LEU A 3 -30.88 25.38 -8.29
C LEU A 3 -29.79 24.87 -7.36
N ASP A 4 -29.31 25.77 -6.49
CA ASP A 4 -28.70 25.38 -5.23
C ASP A 4 -29.84 24.82 -4.36
N ILE A 5 -30.12 23.53 -4.54
CA ILE A 5 -30.89 22.76 -3.57
C ILE A 5 -29.98 22.65 -2.35
N ASP A 6 -30.17 23.60 -1.44
CA ASP A 6 -29.53 23.67 -0.14
C ASP A 6 -29.97 22.45 0.68
N VAL A 7 -29.22 21.36 0.54
CA VAL A 7 -29.25 20.25 1.49
C VAL A 7 -28.75 20.86 2.80
N ARG A 8 -29.69 21.18 3.70
CA ARG A 8 -29.42 21.61 5.08
C ARG A 8 -28.37 20.71 5.70
N VAL A 9 -27.13 21.16 5.69
CA VAL A 9 -26.09 20.66 6.57
C VAL A 9 -25.50 21.90 7.21
N ASP A 10 -25.73 22.05 8.51
CA ASP A 10 -25.41 23.24 9.32
C ASP A 10 -24.05 23.80 8.94
N CYS A 11 -24.05 24.97 8.28
CA CYS A 11 -22.86 25.72 7.95
C CYS A 11 -23.18 27.21 8.16
N TYR A 12 -22.59 27.80 9.19
CA TYR A 12 -22.74 29.22 9.50
C TYR A 12 -21.38 29.92 9.50
N CYS A 13 -21.39 31.20 9.13
CA CYS A 13 -20.20 32.03 9.09
C CYS A 13 -20.07 32.80 10.41
N GLU A 14 -18.94 32.66 11.10
CA GLU A 14 -18.59 33.51 12.24
C GLU A 14 -17.68 34.66 11.80
N PRO A 15 -17.90 35.89 12.30
CA PRO A 15 -17.01 37.02 12.02
C PRO A 15 -15.64 36.82 12.67
N PRO A 16 -14.56 37.36 12.09
CA PRO A 16 -13.24 37.30 12.70
C PRO A 16 -13.20 38.07 14.03
N ASN A 17 -12.56 37.48 15.05
CA ASN A 17 -12.35 38.07 16.38
C ASN A 17 -11.54 39.38 16.26
N GLY A 18 -12.21 40.50 16.02
CA GLY A 18 -11.58 41.82 15.90
C GLY A 18 -12.41 42.90 15.20
N THR A 19 -13.55 42.58 14.58
CA THR A 19 -14.44 43.62 14.05
C THR A 19 -15.42 44.06 15.13
N ASP A 20 -15.26 45.29 15.62
CA ASP A 20 -16.22 45.98 16.47
C ASP A 20 -17.65 45.79 15.92
N LEU A 21 -18.53 45.28 16.77
CA LEU A 21 -19.96 45.04 16.49
C LEU A 21 -20.77 46.29 16.11
N LEU A 22 -20.13 47.43 15.85
CA LEU A 22 -20.79 48.72 15.75
C LEU A 22 -21.00 49.26 14.33
N ASN A 23 -20.49 48.63 13.26
CA ASN A 23 -20.67 49.13 11.89
C ASN A 23 -20.69 48.03 10.81
N SER A 24 -21.42 46.95 11.03
CA SER A 24 -21.67 45.97 9.96
C SER A 24 -23.17 45.76 9.74
N THR A 25 -23.69 46.31 8.65
CA THR A 25 -25.04 46.03 8.12
C THR A 25 -25.12 44.64 7.45
N THR A 26 -24.16 43.76 7.73
CA THR A 26 -24.01 42.46 7.06
C THR A 26 -24.55 41.36 7.96
N ASN A 27 -25.67 40.75 7.56
CA ASN A 27 -26.20 39.55 8.22
C ASN A 27 -25.32 38.34 7.89
N TRP A 28 -24.41 38.01 8.81
CA TRP A 28 -23.48 36.86 8.72
C TRP A 28 -24.18 35.49 8.58
N THR A 29 -25.44 35.39 9.01
CA THR A 29 -26.26 34.16 8.95
C THR A 29 -26.82 33.83 7.57
N ILE A 30 -26.86 34.79 6.63
CA ILE A 30 -27.44 34.62 5.28
C ILE A 30 -26.33 34.65 4.20
N LEU A 31 -25.08 34.83 4.62
CA LEU A 31 -23.95 35.02 3.71
C LEU A 31 -23.54 33.69 3.06
N SER A 32 -23.30 33.69 1.74
CA SER A 32 -22.81 32.50 1.02
C SER A 32 -21.40 32.09 1.49
N LYS A 33 -21.06 30.80 1.36
CA LYS A 33 -19.74 30.26 1.76
C LYS A 33 -18.56 31.04 1.15
N HIS A 34 -18.70 31.49 -0.09
CA HIS A 34 -17.67 32.29 -0.79
C HIS A 34 -17.55 33.70 -0.22
N ALA A 35 -18.66 34.39 -0.02
CA ALA A 35 -18.64 35.74 0.54
C ALA A 35 -18.13 35.75 2.00
N CYS A 36 -18.48 34.74 2.81
CA CYS A 36 -17.93 34.58 4.16
C CYS A 36 -16.40 34.57 4.20
N LYS A 37 -15.77 33.82 3.28
CA LYS A 37 -14.31 33.71 3.19
C LYS A 37 -13.66 35.00 2.68
N GLU A 38 -14.35 35.75 1.83
CA GLU A 38 -13.91 37.03 1.27
C GLU A 38 -13.94 38.17 2.32
N TYR A 39 -14.94 38.15 3.23
CA TYR A 39 -15.02 39.07 4.37
C TYR A 39 -14.17 38.65 5.59
N GLY A 40 -13.34 37.61 5.44
CA GLY A 40 -12.45 37.13 6.50
C GLY A 40 -13.14 36.36 7.64
N GLY A 41 -14.38 35.90 7.42
CA GLY A 41 -15.11 35.07 8.38
C GLY A 41 -14.68 33.60 8.37
N THR A 42 -14.86 32.92 9.50
CA THR A 42 -14.56 31.50 9.67
C THR A 42 -15.84 30.67 9.55
N LEU A 43 -15.84 29.68 8.67
CA LEU A 43 -16.97 28.78 8.44
C LEU A 43 -16.99 27.65 9.49
N HIS A 44 -18.06 27.55 10.27
CA HIS A 44 -18.25 26.50 11.28
C HIS A 44 -19.48 25.65 10.96
N GLY A 45 -19.30 24.32 11.04
CA GLY A 45 -20.38 23.33 10.91
C GLY A 45 -20.03 22.11 10.07
N LEU A 46 -20.74 21.00 10.32
CA LEU A 46 -20.52 19.69 9.68
C LEU A 46 -20.74 19.73 8.16
N GLY A 47 -21.50 20.71 7.65
CA GLY A 47 -21.81 20.90 6.24
C GLY A 47 -20.87 21.84 5.47
N CYS A 48 -20.01 22.57 6.18
CA CYS A 48 -19.12 23.53 5.55
C CYS A 48 -18.01 22.86 4.74
N GLN A 49 -17.61 21.64 5.12
CA GLN A 49 -16.54 20.87 4.46
C GLN A 49 -17.03 19.77 3.52
N TYR A 50 -18.35 19.66 3.30
CA TYR A 50 -18.89 18.67 2.38
C TYR A 50 -18.82 19.17 0.94
N TYR A 51 -17.91 18.59 0.17
CA TYR A 51 -17.80 18.80 -1.27
C TYR A 51 -18.27 17.51 -1.97
N ALA A 52 -19.43 17.58 -2.63
CA ALA A 52 -20.05 16.41 -3.26
C ALA A 52 -19.16 15.77 -4.35
N ASP A 53 -18.38 16.59 -5.06
CA ASP A 53 -17.62 16.15 -6.24
C ASP A 53 -16.30 15.44 -5.91
N VAL A 54 -15.78 15.62 -4.69
CA VAL A 54 -14.46 15.09 -4.28
C VAL A 54 -14.46 13.58 -4.23
N PHE A 55 -15.55 12.98 -3.75
CA PHE A 55 -15.65 11.53 -3.66
C PHE A 55 -15.65 10.88 -5.04
N LEU A 56 -16.50 11.36 -5.95
CA LEU A 56 -16.59 10.83 -7.30
C LEU A 56 -15.27 11.01 -8.06
N PHE A 57 -14.65 12.18 -7.92
CA PHE A 57 -13.35 12.45 -8.53
C PHE A 57 -12.24 11.54 -7.98
N SER A 58 -12.21 11.31 -6.66
CA SER A 58 -11.25 10.38 -6.03
C SER A 58 -11.43 8.94 -6.53
N VAL A 59 -12.67 8.49 -6.70
CA VAL A 59 -12.97 7.16 -7.27
C VAL A 59 -12.51 7.09 -8.73
N LEU A 60 -12.72 8.14 -9.51
CA LEU A 60 -12.28 8.21 -10.90
C LEU A 60 -10.75 8.13 -10.99
N LEU A 61 -10.02 8.92 -10.19
CA LEU A 61 -8.56 8.87 -10.13
C LEU A 61 -8.05 7.48 -9.70
N PHE A 62 -8.70 6.86 -8.71
CA PHE A 62 -8.37 5.52 -8.23
C PHE A 62 -8.51 4.46 -9.35
N ILE A 63 -9.67 4.38 -9.99
CA ILE A 63 -9.93 3.41 -11.07
C ILE A 63 -9.01 3.68 -12.26
N SER A 64 -8.87 4.95 -12.65
CA SER A 64 -8.03 5.35 -13.79
C SER A 64 -6.55 5.01 -13.57
N THR A 65 -6.02 5.22 -12.36
CA THR A 65 -4.65 4.83 -12.02
C THR A 65 -4.45 3.32 -12.15
N PHE A 66 -5.39 2.53 -11.63
CA PHE A 66 -5.34 1.08 -11.70
C PHE A 66 -5.42 0.57 -13.14
N THR A 67 -6.40 1.02 -13.93
CA THR A 67 -6.56 0.58 -15.32
C THR A 67 -5.38 0.99 -16.18
N LEU A 68 -4.86 2.21 -16.00
CA LEU A 68 -3.67 2.68 -16.70
C LEU A 68 -2.42 1.86 -16.35
N ALA A 69 -2.22 1.54 -15.06
CA ALA A 69 -1.10 0.70 -14.63
C ALA A 69 -1.18 -0.72 -15.23
N VAL A 70 -2.37 -1.33 -15.25
CA VAL A 70 -2.58 -2.64 -15.88
C VAL A 70 -2.34 -2.56 -17.39
N PHE A 71 -2.91 -1.57 -18.07
CA PHE A 71 -2.77 -1.39 -19.52
C PHE A 71 -1.31 -1.17 -19.93
N LEU A 72 -0.58 -0.28 -19.25
CA LEU A 72 0.85 -0.04 -19.50
C LEU A 72 1.70 -1.26 -19.18
N LYS A 73 1.31 -2.10 -18.22
CA LYS A 73 2.01 -3.36 -17.94
C LYS A 73 1.77 -4.38 -19.03
N ASP A 74 0.52 -4.57 -19.43
CA ASP A 74 0.09 -5.51 -20.48
C ASP A 74 0.54 -5.05 -21.88
N PHE A 75 0.87 -3.77 -22.06
CA PHE A 75 1.55 -3.26 -23.25
C PHE A 75 2.82 -4.07 -23.59
N LYS A 76 3.44 -4.70 -22.58
CA LYS A 76 4.57 -5.63 -22.77
C LYS A 76 4.24 -6.82 -23.67
N THR A 77 3.01 -7.30 -23.77
CA THR A 77 2.70 -8.48 -24.61
C THR A 77 2.16 -8.08 -25.98
N THR A 78 1.90 -6.79 -26.20
CA THR A 78 1.37 -6.29 -27.47
C THR A 78 2.43 -6.35 -28.57
N SER A 79 1.95 -6.51 -29.81
CA SER A 79 2.79 -6.54 -31.02
C SER A 79 3.16 -5.15 -31.55
N TYR A 80 2.67 -4.08 -30.90
CA TYR A 80 2.96 -2.71 -31.28
C TYR A 80 4.31 -2.27 -30.66
N PHE A 81 5.10 -1.48 -31.41
CA PHE A 81 6.41 -0.92 -31.03
C PHE A 81 7.59 -1.92 -30.94
N PRO A 82 8.85 -1.45 -31.06
CA PRO A 82 10.02 -2.29 -30.86
C PRO A 82 10.14 -2.78 -29.41
N THR A 83 10.79 -3.94 -29.24
CA THR A 83 10.93 -4.65 -27.96
C THR A 83 11.53 -3.81 -26.84
N SER A 84 12.53 -2.96 -27.14
CA SER A 84 13.18 -2.08 -26.16
C SER A 84 12.25 -1.04 -25.57
N ILE A 85 11.43 -0.37 -26.41
CA ILE A 85 10.48 0.66 -25.95
C ILE A 85 9.37 0.01 -25.12
N ARG A 86 8.88 -1.14 -25.59
CA ARG A 86 7.85 -1.93 -24.89
C ARG A 86 8.30 -2.38 -23.50
N ALA A 87 9.56 -2.81 -23.36
CA ALA A 87 10.14 -3.17 -22.06
C ALA A 87 10.26 -1.95 -21.14
N LEU A 88 10.81 -0.84 -21.64
CA LEU A 88 10.96 0.40 -20.87
C LEU A 88 9.61 0.91 -20.33
N VAL A 89 8.58 0.98 -21.18
CA VAL A 89 7.25 1.46 -20.80
C VAL A 89 6.61 0.53 -19.75
N SER A 90 6.74 -0.79 -19.91
CA SER A 90 6.17 -1.75 -18.95
C SER A 90 6.89 -1.76 -17.60
N ASP A 91 8.19 -1.50 -17.58
CA ASP A 91 8.98 -1.45 -16.34
C ASP A 91 8.71 -0.16 -15.56
N PHE A 92 8.51 0.97 -16.25
CA PHE A 92 8.13 2.26 -15.64
C PHE A 92 6.62 2.48 -15.52
N ALA A 93 5.79 1.50 -15.87
CA ALA A 93 4.33 1.63 -15.95
C ALA A 93 3.69 2.26 -14.72
N VAL A 94 4.05 1.78 -13.51
CA VAL A 94 3.49 2.30 -12.25
C VAL A 94 3.88 3.76 -12.02
N VAL A 95 5.13 4.13 -12.30
CA VAL A 95 5.64 5.49 -12.12
C VAL A 95 4.97 6.44 -13.10
N ILE A 96 4.85 6.03 -14.38
CA ILE A 96 4.16 6.80 -15.42
C ILE A 96 2.69 7.02 -15.05
N SER A 97 2.00 5.99 -14.54
CA SER A 97 0.61 6.13 -14.09
C SER A 97 0.45 7.14 -12.95
N ILE A 98 1.34 7.12 -11.95
CA ILE A 98 1.33 8.12 -10.86
C ILE A 98 1.53 9.52 -11.44
N MET A 99 2.53 9.70 -12.31
CA MET A 99 2.82 11.00 -12.91
C MET A 99 1.66 11.54 -13.77
N LEU A 100 1.03 10.71 -14.60
CA LEU A 100 -0.09 11.14 -15.44
C LEU A 100 -1.33 11.50 -14.61
N MET A 101 -1.65 10.71 -13.59
CA MET A 101 -2.84 10.96 -12.75
C MET A 101 -2.63 12.14 -11.80
N THR A 102 -1.42 12.35 -11.29
CA THR A 102 -1.06 13.55 -10.51
C THR A 102 -1.09 14.82 -11.36
N VAL A 103 -0.62 14.77 -12.62
CA VAL A 103 -0.76 15.90 -13.56
C VAL A 103 -2.24 16.17 -13.85
N THR A 104 -3.06 15.14 -14.01
CA THR A 104 -4.50 15.29 -14.24
C THR A 104 -5.20 15.95 -13.04
N ASP A 105 -4.85 15.55 -11.81
CA ASP A 105 -5.31 16.20 -10.56
C ASP A 105 -4.89 17.67 -10.50
N MET A 106 -3.65 17.99 -10.86
CA MET A 106 -3.16 19.39 -10.92
C MET A 106 -3.88 20.23 -11.98
N LEU A 107 -4.20 19.66 -13.15
CA LEU A 107 -4.90 20.38 -14.23
C LEU A 107 -6.37 20.64 -13.89
N LEU A 108 -7.02 19.73 -13.16
CA LEU A 108 -8.43 19.86 -12.77
C LEU A 108 -8.62 20.67 -11.49
N GLY A 109 -7.55 20.92 -10.72
CA GLY A 109 -7.50 21.98 -9.70
C GLY A 109 -8.52 21.84 -8.58
N LEU A 110 -8.97 20.62 -8.24
CA LEU A 110 -9.84 20.40 -7.09
C LEU A 110 -8.98 20.44 -5.82
N ASP A 111 -8.92 21.60 -5.18
CA ASP A 111 -8.08 21.93 -4.01
C ASP A 111 -8.32 21.04 -2.76
N THR A 112 -9.27 20.11 -2.83
CA THR A 112 -9.80 19.35 -1.69
C THR A 112 -9.54 17.84 -1.77
N THR A 113 -8.81 17.34 -2.78
CA THR A 113 -8.37 15.93 -2.76
C THR A 113 -7.40 15.69 -1.58
N PRO A 114 -7.58 14.60 -0.81
CA PRO A 114 -6.67 14.30 0.30
C PRO A 114 -5.29 13.97 -0.27
N LYS A 115 -4.33 14.86 -0.02
CA LYS A 115 -2.94 14.74 -0.49
C LYS A 115 -2.06 14.06 0.55
N LEU A 116 -0.92 13.57 0.10
CA LEU A 116 0.06 12.94 0.99
C LEU A 116 0.61 13.95 2.02
N GLU A 117 0.30 13.71 3.29
CA GLU A 117 0.78 14.53 4.40
C GLU A 117 2.17 14.03 4.84
N VAL A 118 3.21 14.77 4.43
CA VAL A 118 4.59 14.51 4.90
C VAL A 118 5.03 15.67 5.81
N PRO A 119 5.48 15.38 7.06
CA PRO A 119 6.01 16.40 7.93
C PRO A 119 7.30 16.99 7.34
N GLN A 120 7.45 18.31 7.42
CA GLN A 120 8.62 19.02 6.88
C GLN A 120 9.85 18.93 7.79
N LYS A 121 9.67 18.46 9.03
CA LYS A 121 10.72 18.35 10.04
C LYS A 121 10.66 16.98 10.69
N PHE A 122 11.84 16.46 11.05
CA PHE A 122 11.93 15.30 11.91
C PHE A 122 11.69 15.73 13.36
N GLU A 123 10.49 15.44 13.84
CA GLU A 123 10.10 15.73 15.22
C GLU A 123 9.80 14.42 15.95
N PRO A 124 10.21 14.28 17.22
CA PRO A 124 9.81 13.13 18.03
C PRO A 124 8.28 13.10 18.17
N THR A 125 7.70 11.92 18.37
CA THR A 125 6.23 11.71 18.47
C THR A 125 5.56 12.59 19.55
N TRP A 126 6.34 13.13 20.49
CA TRP A 126 5.90 14.03 21.56
C TRP A 126 6.93 15.13 21.80
N GLU A 127 6.46 16.37 21.99
CA GLU A 127 7.28 17.59 22.14
C GLU A 127 8.17 17.64 23.41
N GLY A 128 8.15 16.60 24.26
CA GLY A 128 8.99 16.47 25.46
C GLY A 128 9.87 15.22 25.49
N ARG A 129 9.92 14.42 24.42
CA ARG A 129 10.62 13.13 24.38
C ARG A 129 11.98 13.26 23.67
N GLY A 130 13.05 12.89 24.36
CA GLY A 130 14.36 12.68 23.74
C GLY A 130 14.39 11.43 22.86
N TRP A 131 15.29 11.37 21.88
CA TRP A 131 15.45 10.23 20.97
C TRP A 131 15.84 8.92 21.67
N LEU A 132 16.45 9.01 22.86
CA LEU A 132 16.79 7.85 23.66
C LEU A 132 15.74 7.67 24.77
N ILE A 133 15.12 6.48 24.85
CA ILE A 133 14.19 6.20 25.95
C ILE A 133 15.00 5.84 27.20
N PRO A 134 14.73 6.47 28.37
CA PRO A 134 15.29 6.01 29.63
C PRO A 134 14.75 4.62 29.97
N MET A 135 15.65 3.64 30.15
CA MET A 135 15.34 2.22 30.41
C MET A 135 14.45 2.00 31.64
N LEU A 136 14.59 2.86 32.65
CA LEU A 136 13.84 2.83 33.89
C LEU A 136 13.30 4.25 34.12
N GLY A 137 12.27 4.61 33.36
CA GLY A 137 11.58 5.90 33.52
C GLY A 137 10.75 5.94 34.81
N ARG A 138 9.52 6.43 34.69
CA ARG A 138 8.56 6.59 35.81
C ARG A 138 7.78 5.31 36.17
N ASN A 139 8.17 4.16 35.61
CA ASN A 139 7.40 2.90 35.72
C ASN A 139 7.90 2.04 36.89
N PRO A 140 7.00 1.35 37.63
CA PRO A 140 7.41 0.48 38.74
C PRO A 140 8.17 -0.74 38.22
N TRP A 141 9.13 -1.25 39.01
CA TRP A 141 10.03 -2.33 38.60
C TRP A 141 9.33 -3.64 38.15
N TRP A 142 8.13 -3.91 38.67
CA TRP A 142 7.30 -5.05 38.27
C TRP A 142 6.89 -5.01 36.79
N THR A 143 6.84 -3.83 36.17
CA THR A 143 6.49 -3.69 34.75
C THR A 143 7.52 -4.31 33.82
N THR A 144 8.80 -4.31 34.20
CA THR A 144 9.87 -4.96 33.44
C THR A 144 9.68 -6.48 33.39
N LEU A 145 9.26 -7.07 34.51
CA LEU A 145 8.96 -8.51 34.57
C LEU A 145 7.66 -8.85 33.81
N ALA A 146 6.63 -8.03 33.97
CA ALA A 146 5.36 -8.19 33.26
C ALA A 146 5.52 -8.05 31.73
N ALA A 147 6.49 -7.24 31.26
CA ALA A 147 6.80 -7.07 29.85
C ALA A 147 7.39 -8.32 29.17
N ALA A 148 7.88 -9.30 29.93
CA ALA A 148 8.42 -10.54 29.36
C ALA A 148 7.35 -11.35 28.59
N ALA A 149 6.11 -11.37 29.08
CA ALA A 149 4.99 -12.08 28.43
C ALA A 149 4.63 -11.50 27.04
N PRO A 150 4.35 -10.19 26.89
CA PRO A 150 4.10 -9.60 25.57
C PRO A 150 5.34 -9.62 24.67
N ALA A 151 6.56 -9.53 25.22
CA ALA A 151 7.79 -9.65 24.43
C ALA A 151 7.96 -11.05 23.82
N MET A 152 7.65 -12.11 24.56
CA MET A 152 7.66 -13.49 24.05
C MET A 152 6.68 -13.64 22.89
N LEU A 153 5.46 -13.15 23.05
CA LEU A 153 4.44 -13.21 22.00
C LEU A 153 4.87 -12.41 20.75
N ALA A 154 5.41 -11.21 20.93
CA ALA A 154 5.91 -10.40 19.83
C ALA A 154 7.07 -11.07 19.07
N THR A 155 7.96 -11.75 19.80
CA THR A 155 9.07 -12.50 19.20
C THR A 155 8.55 -13.62 18.30
N ILE A 156 7.53 -14.35 18.74
CA ILE A 156 6.88 -15.41 17.93
C ILE A 156 6.27 -14.80 16.66
N LEU A 157 5.57 -13.66 16.77
CA LEU A 157 4.94 -12.99 15.64
C LEU A 157 5.95 -12.54 14.60
N ILE A 158 7.02 -11.86 15.04
CA ILE A 158 8.09 -11.38 14.18
C ILE A 158 8.83 -12.55 13.52
N PHE A 159 9.09 -13.63 14.27
CA PHE A 159 9.73 -14.82 13.74
C PHE A 159 8.89 -15.47 12.64
N MET A 160 7.60 -15.68 12.88
CA MET A 160 6.70 -16.31 11.91
C MET A 160 6.56 -15.45 10.64
N ASP A 161 6.35 -14.14 10.77
CA ASP A 161 6.25 -13.23 9.62
C ASP A 161 7.55 -13.21 8.79
N GLN A 162 8.71 -13.17 9.45
CA GLN A 162 10.00 -13.20 8.76
C GLN A 162 10.22 -14.53 8.01
N GLN A 163 9.94 -15.66 8.65
CA GLN A 163 10.15 -16.98 8.04
C GLN A 163 9.18 -17.25 6.89
N ILE A 164 7.89 -16.94 7.06
CA ILE A 164 6.89 -17.08 5.98
C ILE A 164 7.30 -16.21 4.78
N THR A 165 7.68 -14.96 5.02
CA THR A 165 8.13 -14.05 3.96
C THR A 165 9.38 -14.58 3.26
N ALA A 166 10.38 -15.02 4.02
CA ALA A 166 11.62 -15.55 3.46
C ALA A 166 11.39 -16.81 2.62
N VAL A 167 10.52 -17.72 3.06
CA VAL A 167 10.20 -18.95 2.30
C VAL A 167 9.45 -18.62 1.01
N ILE A 168 8.53 -17.65 1.03
CA ILE A 168 7.78 -17.22 -0.16
C ILE A 168 8.73 -16.64 -1.23
N ILE A 169 9.69 -15.80 -0.81
CA ILE A 169 10.68 -15.20 -1.73
C ILE A 169 11.63 -16.27 -2.28
N ASN A 170 12.09 -17.18 -1.42
CA ASN A 170 13.04 -18.24 -1.76
C ASN A 170 12.39 -19.46 -2.44
N ARG A 171 11.16 -19.33 -2.93
CA ARG A 171 10.48 -20.40 -3.67
C ARG A 171 11.30 -20.77 -4.92
N LYS A 172 11.47 -22.08 -5.17
CA LYS A 172 12.23 -22.61 -6.33
C LYS A 172 11.76 -22.06 -7.68
N GLU A 173 10.49 -21.67 -7.78
CA GLU A 173 9.89 -21.07 -8.97
C GLU A 173 10.54 -19.73 -9.37
N ASN A 174 11.10 -18.99 -8.41
CA ASN A 174 11.79 -17.73 -8.67
C ASN A 174 13.20 -17.92 -9.25
N LYS A 175 13.70 -19.16 -9.33
CA LYS A 175 15.02 -19.51 -9.89
C LYS A 175 16.17 -18.63 -9.37
N LEU A 176 16.18 -18.36 -8.06
CA LEU A 176 17.28 -17.63 -7.41
C LEU A 176 18.58 -18.43 -7.49
N LYS A 177 19.71 -17.74 -7.71
CA LYS A 177 21.02 -18.35 -7.93
C LYS A 177 21.88 -18.36 -6.68
N LYS A 178 21.74 -17.37 -5.79
CA LYS A 178 22.50 -17.32 -4.53
C LYS A 178 21.81 -18.17 -3.45
N GLY A 179 22.62 -18.68 -2.52
CA GLY A 179 22.14 -19.45 -1.38
C GLY A 179 21.28 -18.63 -0.42
N CYS A 180 20.46 -19.32 0.38
CA CYS A 180 19.56 -18.69 1.34
C CYS A 180 20.25 -18.40 2.68
N GLY A 181 19.87 -17.28 3.33
CA GLY A 181 20.41 -16.80 4.60
C GLY A 181 19.39 -16.67 5.73
N TYR A 182 18.49 -17.64 5.94
CA TYR A 182 17.41 -17.55 6.95
C TYR A 182 17.88 -17.15 8.37
N HIS A 183 18.98 -17.73 8.85
CA HIS A 183 19.51 -17.42 10.18
C HIS A 183 20.18 -16.04 10.25
N LEU A 184 20.85 -15.64 9.18
CA LEU A 184 21.49 -14.33 9.09
C LEU A 184 20.42 -13.22 9.11
N ASP A 185 19.34 -13.40 8.35
CA ASP A 185 18.22 -12.45 8.29
C ASP A 185 17.57 -12.28 9.66
N LEU A 186 17.38 -13.37 10.42
CA LEU A 186 16.84 -13.32 11.77
C LEU A 186 17.77 -12.61 12.76
N LEU A 187 19.09 -12.82 12.64
CA LEU A 187 20.09 -12.15 13.47
C LEU A 187 20.13 -10.64 13.20
N VAL A 188 20.10 -10.24 11.92
CA VAL A 188 20.07 -8.82 11.55
C VAL A 188 18.78 -8.15 12.05
N LEU A 189 17.65 -8.84 11.93
CA LEU A 189 16.36 -8.37 12.42
C LEU A 189 16.35 -8.17 13.94
N SER A 190 16.93 -9.10 14.72
CA SER A 190 16.97 -8.97 16.18
C SER A 190 17.85 -7.80 16.64
N VAL A 191 19.00 -7.58 15.98
CA VAL A 191 19.85 -6.40 16.22
C VAL A 191 19.10 -5.10 15.89
N LEU A 192 18.37 -5.07 14.77
CA LEU A 192 17.59 -3.89 14.38
C LEU A 192 16.46 -3.59 15.39
N ILE A 193 15.75 -4.63 15.86
CA ILE A 193 14.70 -4.49 16.89
C ILE A 193 15.28 -3.92 18.19
N ALA A 194 16.47 -4.38 18.61
CA ALA A 194 17.14 -3.85 19.79
C ALA A 194 17.43 -2.34 19.63
N ILE A 195 17.97 -1.93 18.47
CA ILE A 195 18.25 -0.52 18.16
C ILE A 195 16.96 0.31 18.12
N CYS A 196 15.92 -0.18 17.43
CA CYS A 196 14.61 0.49 17.38
C CYS A 196 13.96 0.59 18.76
N SER A 197 14.12 -0.41 19.62
CA SER A 197 13.60 -0.41 20.99
C SER A 197 14.30 0.62 21.87
N VAL A 198 15.61 0.82 21.70
CA VAL A 198 16.38 1.84 22.44
C VAL A 198 16.00 3.26 21.99
N LEU A 199 15.83 3.44 20.68
CA LEU A 199 15.43 4.71 20.06
C LEU A 199 13.92 4.99 20.15
N GLY A 200 13.13 3.98 20.54
CA GLY A 200 11.69 4.10 20.67
C GLY A 200 10.92 4.24 19.36
N LEU A 201 11.51 3.72 18.29
CA LEU A 201 10.94 3.63 16.95
C LEU A 201 10.07 2.37 16.85
N PRO A 202 9.02 2.36 16.00
CA PRO A 202 8.24 1.15 15.76
C PRO A 202 9.13 0.04 15.19
N TRP A 203 8.82 -1.21 15.56
CA TRP A 203 9.53 -2.37 15.01
C TRP A 203 9.17 -2.56 13.54
N PHE A 204 10.18 -2.94 12.75
CA PHE A 204 10.02 -3.26 11.33
C PHE A 204 9.99 -4.77 11.13
N VAL A 205 9.06 -5.25 10.30
CA VAL A 205 8.98 -6.65 9.87
C VAL A 205 9.01 -6.73 8.34
N ALA A 206 9.44 -7.87 7.79
CA ALA A 206 9.46 -8.05 6.35
C ALA A 206 8.03 -8.07 5.78
N ALA A 207 7.77 -7.19 4.81
CA ALA A 207 6.47 -7.10 4.14
C ALA A 207 6.42 -8.02 2.91
N THR A 208 5.59 -9.08 2.98
CA THR A 208 5.44 -10.09 1.91
C THR A 208 5.08 -9.50 0.54
N VAL A 209 4.02 -8.70 0.46
CA VAL A 209 3.51 -8.15 -0.81
C VAL A 209 4.53 -7.23 -1.46
N LEU A 210 5.17 -6.36 -0.67
CA LEU A 210 6.18 -5.42 -1.18
C LEU A 210 7.45 -6.14 -1.64
N ALA A 211 7.89 -7.16 -0.90
CA ALA A 211 9.03 -7.96 -1.31
C ALA A 211 8.74 -8.74 -2.60
N MET A 212 7.53 -9.29 -2.75
CA MET A 212 7.12 -9.98 -3.98
C MET A 212 7.03 -9.05 -5.18
N THR A 213 6.51 -7.83 -5.01
CA THR A 213 6.45 -6.85 -6.11
C THR A 213 7.85 -6.38 -6.52
N HIS A 214 8.77 -6.25 -5.56
CA HIS A 214 10.19 -5.97 -5.84
C HIS A 214 10.89 -7.12 -6.58
N VAL A 215 10.67 -8.36 -6.17
CA VAL A 215 11.19 -9.53 -6.91
C VAL A 215 10.61 -9.60 -8.33
N ASN A 216 9.32 -9.30 -8.48
CA ASN A 216 8.66 -9.26 -9.78
C ASN A 216 9.14 -8.12 -10.69
N SER A 217 9.61 -7.00 -10.16
CA SER A 217 10.23 -5.94 -10.98
C SER A 217 11.65 -6.29 -11.43
N LEU A 218 12.32 -7.21 -10.73
CA LEU A 218 13.66 -7.71 -11.06
C LEU A 218 13.64 -8.99 -11.92
N ARG A 219 12.46 -9.49 -12.28
CA ARG A 219 12.25 -10.69 -13.09
C ARG A 219 12.67 -10.45 -14.53
N MET A 220 13.57 -11.30 -15.02
CA MET A 220 13.97 -11.36 -16.43
C MET A 220 13.17 -12.43 -17.18
N GLU A 221 12.66 -11.99 -18.32
CA GLU A 221 11.96 -12.80 -19.30
C GLU A 221 12.82 -12.88 -20.57
N SER A 222 12.75 -13.99 -21.30
CA SER A 222 13.54 -14.20 -22.50
C SER A 222 13.20 -13.20 -23.59
N GLU A 223 14.21 -12.54 -24.15
CA GLU A 223 14.06 -11.57 -25.24
C GLU A 223 13.75 -12.22 -26.59
N SER A 224 14.09 -13.51 -26.75
CA SER A 224 13.93 -14.27 -27.99
C SER A 224 13.03 -15.48 -27.78
N SER A 225 11.72 -15.26 -27.80
CA SER A 225 10.75 -16.34 -28.01
C SER A 225 10.34 -16.35 -29.49
N ALA A 226 10.19 -17.54 -30.06
CA ALA A 226 9.63 -17.65 -31.41
C ALA A 226 8.25 -16.97 -31.46
N PRO A 227 7.84 -16.39 -32.61
CA PRO A 227 6.55 -15.72 -32.72
C PRO A 227 5.40 -16.65 -32.28
N GLY A 228 4.69 -16.29 -31.20
CA GLY A 228 3.59 -17.08 -30.64
C GLY A 228 3.91 -17.89 -29.38
N GLU A 229 5.19 -17.99 -28.97
CA GLU A 229 5.56 -18.64 -27.72
C GLU A 229 5.58 -17.62 -26.56
N LYS A 230 5.03 -17.99 -25.39
CA LYS A 230 5.06 -17.13 -24.21
C LYS A 230 6.52 -16.91 -23.77
N PRO A 231 6.90 -15.69 -23.37
CA PRO A 231 8.27 -15.41 -22.95
C PRO A 231 8.68 -16.34 -21.80
N GLN A 232 9.80 -17.02 -21.97
CA GLN A 232 10.29 -17.97 -20.99
C GLN A 232 10.96 -17.22 -19.83
N PHE A 233 10.58 -17.57 -18.61
CA PHE A 233 11.18 -16.98 -17.41
C PHE A 233 12.62 -17.48 -17.20
N LEU A 234 13.59 -16.57 -17.35
CA LEU A 234 15.02 -16.88 -17.24
C LEU A 234 15.52 -16.85 -15.79
N GLY A 235 14.96 -15.97 -14.96
CA GLY A 235 15.32 -15.83 -13.53
C GLY A 235 15.20 -14.40 -13.03
N VAL A 236 15.64 -14.13 -11.80
CA VAL A 236 15.58 -12.80 -11.17
C VAL A 236 16.98 -12.18 -11.05
N ARG A 237 17.10 -10.86 -11.28
CA ARG A 237 18.33 -10.11 -10.99
C ARG A 237 18.46 -9.87 -9.49
N GLU A 238 19.38 -10.56 -8.85
CA GLU A 238 19.67 -10.34 -7.43
C GLU A 238 20.59 -9.14 -7.22
N GLN A 239 20.02 -8.00 -6.83
CA GLN A 239 20.73 -6.74 -6.61
C GLN A 239 20.64 -6.31 -5.15
N ARG A 240 21.76 -5.82 -4.58
CA ARG A 240 21.78 -5.21 -3.24
C ARG A 240 21.51 -3.71 -3.27
N LEU A 241 21.88 -3.05 -4.37
CA LEU A 241 21.83 -1.60 -4.51
C LEU A 241 20.40 -1.05 -4.48
N THR A 242 19.44 -1.75 -5.11
CA THR A 242 18.06 -1.25 -5.23
C THR A 242 17.41 -1.05 -3.87
N GLN A 243 17.56 -2.01 -2.97
CA GLN A 243 16.99 -1.91 -1.62
C GLN A 243 17.67 -0.81 -0.79
N VAL A 244 19.00 -0.70 -0.87
CA VAL A 244 19.75 0.37 -0.18
C VAL A 244 19.30 1.75 -0.70
N PHE A 245 19.12 1.88 -2.01
CA PHE A 245 18.67 3.13 -2.62
C PHE A 245 17.24 3.49 -2.21
N ILE A 246 16.32 2.52 -2.18
CA ILE A 246 14.94 2.74 -1.70
C ILE A 246 14.94 3.26 -0.27
N PHE A 247 15.66 2.61 0.65
CA PHE A 247 15.72 3.07 2.05
C PHE A 247 16.43 4.43 2.20
N LEU A 248 17.45 4.69 1.41
CA LEU A 248 18.10 6.00 1.35
C LEU A 248 17.12 7.09 0.88
N LEU A 249 16.34 6.84 -0.18
CA LEU A 249 15.33 7.78 -0.68
C LEU A 249 14.21 8.02 0.33
N VAL A 250 13.79 6.99 1.06
CA VAL A 250 12.81 7.15 2.16
C VAL A 250 13.41 8.05 3.25
N GLY A 251 14.67 7.86 3.63
CA GLY A 251 15.36 8.73 4.58
C GLY A 251 15.49 10.19 4.09
N LEU A 252 15.74 10.38 2.80
CA LEU A 252 15.84 11.69 2.15
C LEU A 252 14.48 12.28 1.75
N SER A 253 13.36 11.59 2.01
CA SER A 253 12.02 12.02 1.57
C SER A 253 11.61 13.39 2.12
N VAL A 254 12.13 13.79 3.28
CA VAL A 254 11.88 15.12 3.86
C VAL A 254 12.35 16.24 2.92
N PHE A 255 13.46 16.07 2.22
CA PHE A 255 13.91 17.05 1.20
C PHE A 255 12.99 17.10 -0.02
N PHE A 256 12.35 15.97 -0.37
CA PHE A 256 11.41 15.86 -1.48
C PHE A 256 9.95 16.18 -1.11
N THR A 257 9.68 16.58 0.14
CA THR A 257 8.34 16.95 0.64
C THR A 257 7.51 17.85 -0.30
N PRO A 258 8.03 18.92 -0.93
CA PRO A 258 7.20 19.77 -1.81
C PRO A 258 6.70 19.05 -3.06
N VAL A 259 7.42 18.02 -3.52
CA VAL A 259 7.00 17.19 -4.67
C VAL A 259 6.03 16.11 -4.20
N LEU A 260 6.33 15.45 -3.08
CA LEU A 260 5.50 14.36 -2.54
C LEU A 260 4.10 14.82 -2.12
N LYS A 261 3.98 16.05 -1.58
CA LYS A 261 2.68 16.66 -1.21
C LYS A 261 1.74 16.88 -2.38
N ARG A 262 2.21 16.81 -3.62
CA ARG A 262 1.35 16.95 -4.81
C ARG A 262 0.64 15.66 -5.18
N ILE A 263 0.99 14.53 -4.55
CA ILE A 263 0.43 13.23 -4.88
C ILE A 263 -0.87 13.01 -4.08
N PRO A 264 -2.03 12.83 -4.74
CA PRO A 264 -3.28 12.54 -4.07
C PRO A 264 -3.31 11.08 -3.59
N MET A 265 -3.87 10.84 -2.41
CA MET A 265 -3.94 9.51 -1.79
C MET A 265 -4.74 8.51 -2.62
N ALA A 266 -5.75 8.98 -3.38
CA ALA A 266 -6.54 8.15 -4.28
C ALA A 266 -5.70 7.42 -5.35
N VAL A 267 -4.68 8.08 -5.89
CA VAL A 267 -3.74 7.50 -6.87
C VAL A 267 -2.90 6.41 -6.21
N LEU A 268 -2.40 6.66 -4.99
CA LEU A 268 -1.63 5.65 -4.24
C LEU A 268 -2.48 4.40 -3.94
N TYR A 269 -3.76 4.56 -3.58
CA TYR A 269 -4.67 3.42 -3.43
C TYR A 269 -4.82 2.61 -4.72
N GLY A 270 -4.88 3.27 -5.88
CA GLY A 270 -4.95 2.59 -7.18
C GLY A 270 -3.69 1.76 -7.45
N VAL A 271 -2.52 2.29 -7.10
CA VAL A 271 -1.24 1.57 -7.18
C VAL A 271 -1.18 0.41 -6.18
N PHE A 272 -1.67 0.60 -4.95
CA PHE A 272 -1.76 -0.49 -3.96
C PHE A 272 -2.65 -1.63 -4.45
N LEU A 273 -3.79 -1.31 -5.08
CA LEU A 273 -4.65 -2.33 -5.70
C LEU A 273 -3.92 -3.07 -6.82
N TYR A 274 -3.21 -2.35 -7.71
CA TYR A 274 -2.41 -2.96 -8.76
C TYR A 274 -1.34 -3.91 -8.19
N MET A 275 -0.59 -3.48 -7.17
CA MET A 275 0.41 -4.31 -6.51
C MET A 275 -0.20 -5.56 -5.86
N GLY A 276 -1.38 -5.41 -5.23
CA GLY A 276 -2.15 -6.53 -4.68
C GLY A 276 -2.51 -7.56 -5.75
N VAL A 277 -3.16 -7.13 -6.84
CA VAL A 277 -3.55 -8.02 -7.95
C VAL A 277 -2.33 -8.65 -8.62
N SER A 278 -1.25 -7.89 -8.83
CA SER A 278 -0.03 -8.41 -9.44
C SER A 278 0.69 -9.43 -8.55
N SER A 279 0.58 -9.32 -7.22
CA SER A 279 1.17 -10.30 -6.29
C SER A 279 0.42 -11.64 -6.28
N LEU A 280 -0.87 -11.63 -6.63
CA LEU A 280 -1.68 -12.84 -6.76
C LEU A 280 -1.36 -13.62 -8.03
N LYS A 281 -0.96 -12.93 -9.11
CA LYS A 281 -0.52 -13.56 -10.37
C LYS A 281 0.75 -14.39 -10.11
N GLY A 282 0.66 -15.71 -10.29
CA GLY A 282 1.74 -16.66 -9.99
C GLY A 282 1.62 -17.37 -8.63
N SER A 283 0.57 -17.09 -7.86
CA SER A 283 0.21 -17.95 -6.73
C SER A 283 -0.57 -19.17 -7.22
N GLN A 284 -0.02 -20.37 -7.00
CA GLN A 284 -0.68 -21.62 -7.38
C GLN A 284 -2.09 -21.74 -6.78
N PHE A 285 -2.31 -21.22 -5.57
CA PHE A 285 -3.63 -21.23 -4.95
C PHE A 285 -4.64 -20.41 -5.76
N PHE A 286 -4.25 -19.20 -6.19
CA PHE A 286 -5.10 -18.34 -7.00
C PHE A 286 -5.38 -18.93 -8.38
N ASP A 287 -4.36 -19.53 -9.01
CA ASP A 287 -4.54 -20.22 -10.30
C ASP A 287 -5.55 -21.37 -10.20
N ARG A 288 -5.53 -22.13 -9.09
CA ARG A 288 -6.49 -23.22 -8.87
C ARG A 288 -7.90 -22.71 -8.57
N ILE A 289 -8.06 -21.58 -7.89
CA ILE A 289 -9.37 -20.91 -7.75
C ILE A 289 -9.89 -20.53 -9.15
N LEU A 290 -9.04 -19.95 -10.00
CA LEU A 290 -9.45 -19.54 -11.35
C LEU A 290 -9.88 -20.74 -12.21
N ILE A 291 -9.18 -21.88 -12.09
CA ILE A 291 -9.56 -23.14 -12.77
C ILE A 291 -10.95 -23.64 -12.32
N MET A 292 -11.37 -23.41 -11.07
CA MET A 292 -12.70 -23.80 -10.59
C MET A 292 -13.84 -23.07 -11.32
N PHE A 293 -13.58 -21.85 -11.79
CA PHE A 293 -14.54 -21.06 -12.58
C PHE A 293 -14.40 -21.27 -14.10
N MET A 294 -13.42 -22.06 -14.54
CA MET A 294 -13.13 -22.31 -15.95
C MET A 294 -13.73 -23.65 -16.39
N PRO A 295 -14.45 -23.72 -17.53
CA PRO A 295 -14.91 -25.00 -18.04
C PRO A 295 -13.72 -25.84 -18.56
N GLN A 296 -13.83 -27.16 -18.45
CA GLN A 296 -12.75 -28.12 -18.76
C GLN A 296 -12.16 -27.95 -20.18
N LYS A 297 -12.94 -27.44 -21.14
CA LYS A 297 -12.48 -27.25 -22.53
C LYS A 297 -11.40 -26.17 -22.69
N TYR A 298 -11.40 -25.14 -21.84
CA TYR A 298 -10.44 -24.03 -21.94
C TYR A 298 -9.29 -24.14 -20.94
N GLN A 299 -9.16 -25.30 -20.28
CA GLN A 299 -8.20 -25.47 -19.21
C GLN A 299 -6.76 -25.44 -19.74
N PRO A 300 -5.88 -24.58 -19.21
CA PRO A 300 -4.49 -24.53 -19.64
C PRO A 300 -3.69 -25.75 -19.15
N ASP A 301 -2.66 -26.10 -19.92
CA ASP A 301 -1.77 -27.24 -19.63
C ASP A 301 -0.80 -26.96 -18.46
N TYR A 302 -1.31 -27.00 -17.23
CA TYR A 302 -0.44 -26.98 -16.05
C TYR A 302 0.15 -28.38 -15.77
N MET A 303 1.42 -28.42 -15.34
CA MET A 303 2.14 -29.67 -15.04
C MET A 303 1.41 -30.56 -14.00
N PHE A 304 0.72 -29.94 -13.03
CA PHE A 304 -0.02 -30.66 -11.99
C PHE A 304 -1.35 -31.28 -12.49
N LEU A 305 -1.96 -30.75 -13.54
CA LEU A 305 -3.21 -31.29 -14.12
C LEU A 305 -2.99 -32.57 -14.91
N ARG A 306 -1.76 -32.81 -15.38
CA ARG A 306 -1.39 -34.05 -16.09
C ARG A 306 -1.38 -35.29 -15.19
N HIS A 307 -1.20 -35.09 -13.88
CA HIS A 307 -0.97 -36.19 -12.93
C HIS A 307 -2.18 -36.47 -12.02
N VAL A 308 -3.09 -35.52 -11.85
CA VAL A 308 -4.16 -35.59 -10.84
C VAL A 308 -5.52 -35.27 -11.47
N PRO A 309 -6.58 -36.05 -11.20
CA PRO A 309 -7.93 -35.76 -11.71
C PRO A 309 -8.48 -34.44 -11.13
N THR A 310 -9.19 -33.68 -11.97
CA THR A 310 -9.70 -32.32 -11.67
C THR A 310 -10.58 -32.26 -10.42
N MET A 311 -11.41 -33.28 -10.17
CA MET A 311 -12.27 -33.33 -8.98
C MET A 311 -11.49 -33.32 -7.66
N ARG A 312 -10.33 -33.98 -7.60
CA ARG A 312 -9.48 -33.94 -6.39
C ARG A 312 -8.81 -32.58 -6.21
N VAL A 313 -8.49 -31.90 -7.31
CA VAL A 313 -7.97 -30.53 -7.28
C VAL A 313 -9.02 -29.57 -6.72
N HIS A 314 -10.28 -29.67 -7.20
CA HIS A 314 -11.38 -28.84 -6.69
C HIS A 314 -11.67 -29.08 -5.20
N LEU A 315 -11.67 -30.35 -4.76
CA LEU A 315 -11.85 -30.67 -3.35
C LEU A 315 -10.72 -30.10 -2.48
N PHE A 316 -9.47 -30.21 -2.92
CA PHE A 316 -8.33 -29.63 -2.23
C PHE A 316 -8.42 -28.10 -2.16
N THR A 317 -8.78 -27.43 -3.26
CA THR A 317 -8.96 -25.97 -3.26
C THR A 317 -10.09 -25.50 -2.36
N LEU A 318 -11.17 -26.28 -2.27
CA LEU A 318 -12.30 -25.94 -1.40
C LEU A 318 -11.87 -25.98 0.07
N ILE A 319 -11.11 -27.00 0.48
CA ILE A 319 -10.55 -27.08 1.83
C ILE A 319 -9.65 -25.86 2.12
N GLN A 320 -8.78 -25.49 1.19
CA GLN A 320 -7.91 -24.31 1.34
C GLN A 320 -8.71 -23.01 1.41
N LEU A 321 -9.76 -22.87 0.61
CA LEU A 321 -10.65 -21.71 0.64
C LEU A 321 -11.40 -21.62 1.97
N THR A 322 -11.90 -22.74 2.50
CA THR A 322 -12.51 -22.80 3.84
C THR A 322 -11.52 -22.38 4.92
N CYS A 323 -10.27 -22.87 4.86
CA CYS A 323 -9.22 -22.44 5.79
C CYS A 323 -8.97 -20.92 5.70
N LEU A 324 -8.88 -20.36 4.48
CA LEU A 324 -8.71 -18.92 4.28
C LEU A 324 -9.88 -18.11 4.86
N VAL A 325 -11.12 -18.56 4.67
CA VAL A 325 -12.31 -17.91 5.24
C VAL A 325 -12.29 -17.96 6.76
N CYS A 326 -11.93 -19.11 7.35
CA CYS A 326 -11.76 -19.23 8.81
C CYS A 326 -10.70 -18.25 9.33
N LEU A 327 -9.54 -18.17 8.68
CA LEU A 327 -8.48 -17.21 9.03
C LEU A 327 -8.96 -15.76 8.91
N TRP A 328 -9.75 -15.43 7.88
CA TRP A 328 -10.30 -14.09 7.67
C TRP A 328 -11.31 -13.70 8.76
N LEU A 329 -12.22 -14.62 9.13
CA LEU A 329 -13.18 -14.40 10.21
C LEU A 329 -12.46 -14.14 11.53
N ILE A 330 -11.46 -14.97 11.87
CA ILE A 330 -10.70 -14.83 13.11
C ILE A 330 -9.90 -13.51 13.13
N LYS A 331 -9.31 -13.13 11.99
CA LYS A 331 -8.60 -11.85 11.85
C LYS A 331 -9.52 -10.64 12.03
N SER A 332 -10.81 -10.74 11.69
CA SER A 332 -11.77 -9.65 11.91
C SER A 332 -12.01 -9.37 13.40
N TYR A 333 -11.72 -10.31 14.31
CA TYR A 333 -11.81 -10.12 15.75
C TYR A 333 -10.51 -9.50 16.30
N LYS A 334 -10.57 -8.20 16.65
CA LYS A 334 -9.44 -7.39 17.16
C LYS A 334 -8.59 -8.05 18.27
N PRO A 335 -9.15 -8.71 19.32
CA PRO A 335 -8.32 -9.29 20.39
C PRO A 335 -7.59 -10.58 19.96
N SER A 336 -8.15 -11.35 19.02
CA SER A 336 -7.57 -12.61 18.55
C SER A 336 -6.59 -12.43 17.39
N SER A 337 -6.57 -11.26 16.74
CA SER A 337 -5.67 -10.98 15.60
C SER A 337 -4.18 -11.07 15.96
N ILE A 338 -3.82 -10.91 17.23
CA ILE A 338 -2.43 -11.03 17.69
C ILE A 338 -1.94 -12.48 17.65
N ALA A 339 -2.84 -13.46 17.75
CA ALA A 339 -2.52 -14.89 17.64
C ALA A 339 -2.49 -15.40 16.19
N PHE A 340 -2.64 -14.50 15.21
CA PHE A 340 -2.65 -14.85 13.77
C PHE A 340 -1.51 -15.77 13.32
N PRO A 341 -0.26 -15.58 13.78
CA PRO A 341 0.85 -16.46 13.38
C PRO A 341 0.85 -17.84 14.03
N LEU A 342 0.18 -18.02 15.18
CA LEU A 342 0.11 -19.30 15.89
C LEU A 342 -0.95 -20.23 15.26
N MET A 343 -1.84 -19.66 14.45
CA MET A 343 -2.98 -20.32 13.82
C MET A 343 -2.70 -20.80 12.39
N LEU A 344 -1.65 -20.25 11.75
CA LEU A 344 -1.20 -20.56 10.40
C LEU A 344 -0.26 -21.77 10.42
#